data_AF-A0A411E032-F1
#
_entry.id   AF-A0A411E032-F1
#
_cell.length_a   1.000
_cell.length_b   1.000
_cell.length_c   1.000
_cell.angle_alpha   90.00
_cell.angle_beta   90.00
_cell.angle_gamma   90.00
#
_symmetry.space_group_name_H-M   'P 1'
#
loop_
_entity.id
_entity.type
_entity.pdbx_description
1 polymer ?
#
loop_
_entity_poly.entity_id
_entity_poly.type
_entity_poly.pdbx_seq_one_letter_code
_entity_poly.pdbx_strand_id
1 'polypeptide(L)'
;DHFGKKRLDLAGPLMASIFRTKFQQLVKDMRGYLHRCVENNKEFNLTLAVKNNIMTAGLRYSLATGNWGDQKKAASVKAGVSQVLNRYTYASTLSHLRRTNTPIGRDGKIAKPRQLHNSHWG
;
A
#
# COMPACT_ATOMS: atom_id res chain seq x y z
N ASP A 1 -12.47 14.96 -17.70
CA ASP A 1 -11.70 14.82 -16.44
C ASP A 1 -12.42 15.34 -15.19
N HIS A 2 -13.74 15.16 -15.06
CA HIS A 2 -14.47 15.74 -13.93
C HIS A 2 -14.04 15.18 -12.56
N PHE A 3 -13.48 16.01 -11.69
CA PHE A 3 -12.92 15.58 -10.40
C PHE A 3 -13.98 15.03 -9.42
N GLY A 4 -15.22 15.51 -9.46
CA GLY A 4 -16.32 14.96 -8.65
C GLY A 4 -16.64 13.46 -8.88
N LYS A 5 -16.20 12.89 -10.01
CA LYS A 5 -16.30 11.45 -10.31
C LYS A 5 -15.06 10.67 -9.88
N LYS A 6 -14.01 11.34 -9.42
CA LYS A 6 -12.79 10.73 -8.88
C LYS A 6 -12.90 10.65 -7.35
N ARG A 7 -12.08 9.77 -6.75
CA ARG A 7 -11.99 9.59 -5.30
C ARG A 7 -10.52 9.64 -4.90
N LEU A 8 -10.27 10.18 -3.72
CA LEU A 8 -8.92 10.26 -3.14
C LEU A 8 -8.75 9.12 -2.14
N ASP A 9 -7.85 8.21 -2.46
CA ASP A 9 -7.39 7.20 -1.50
C ASP A 9 -6.41 7.86 -0.53
N LEU A 10 -6.90 8.22 0.66
CA LEU A 10 -6.08 8.75 1.76
C LEU A 10 -5.41 7.62 2.55
N ALA A 11 -4.73 7.97 3.65
CA ALA A 11 -4.03 7.02 4.50
C ALA A 11 -4.91 5.83 4.95
N GLY A 12 -6.20 6.04 5.25
CA GLY A 12 -7.12 4.99 5.69
C GLY A 12 -7.28 3.85 4.66
N PRO A 13 -7.88 4.11 3.48
CA PRO A 13 -8.03 3.09 2.43
C PRO A 13 -6.69 2.45 2.01
N LEU A 14 -5.61 3.25 1.96
CA LEU A 14 -4.28 2.78 1.60
C LEU A 14 -3.71 1.79 2.63
N MET A 15 -3.82 2.09 3.93
CA MET A 15 -3.35 1.20 4.99
C MET A 15 -4.21 -0.05 5.09
N ALA A 16 -5.54 0.09 4.96
CA ALA A 16 -6.46 -1.04 4.95
C ALA A 16 -6.14 -2.03 3.83
N SER A 17 -5.74 -1.53 2.66
CA SER A 17 -5.35 -2.37 1.53
C SER A 17 -4.12 -3.25 1.84
N ILE A 18 -3.06 -2.68 2.42
CA ILE A 18 -1.84 -3.43 2.79
C ILE A 18 -2.16 -4.41 3.91
N PHE A 19 -2.88 -3.96 4.94
CA PHE A 19 -3.27 -4.79 6.07
C PHE A 19 -4.02 -6.04 5.59
N ARG A 20 -5.03 -5.85 4.73
CA ARG A 20 -5.82 -6.96 4.17
C ARG A 20 -4.92 -7.97 3.44
N THR A 21 -4.03 -7.51 2.57
CA THR A 21 -3.15 -8.41 1.82
C THR A 21 -2.20 -9.19 2.72
N LYS A 22 -1.57 -8.55 3.71
CA LYS A 22 -0.64 -9.22 4.63
C LYS A 22 -1.36 -10.15 5.60
N PHE A 23 -2.56 -9.78 6.04
CA PHE A 23 -3.38 -10.64 6.88
C PHE A 23 -3.86 -11.89 6.14
N GLN A 24 -4.28 -11.76 4.87
CA GLN A 24 -4.62 -12.91 4.04
C GLN A 24 -3.42 -13.86 3.82
N GLN A 25 -2.22 -13.30 3.67
CA GLN A 25 -1.00 -14.09 3.61
C GLN A 25 -0.74 -14.85 4.93
N LEU A 26 -0.91 -14.20 6.08
CA LEU A 26 -0.78 -14.83 7.40
C LEU A 26 -1.76 -16.02 7.56
N VAL A 27 -3.04 -15.82 7.22
CA VAL A 27 -4.05 -16.88 7.28
C VAL A 27 -3.69 -18.06 6.36
N LYS A 28 -3.20 -17.77 5.15
CA LYS A 28 -2.76 -18.81 4.21
C LYS A 28 -1.59 -19.63 4.76
N ASP A 29 -0.60 -18.97 5.34
CA ASP A 29 0.58 -19.63 5.92
C ASP A 29 0.20 -20.48 7.15
N MET A 30 -0.68 -19.96 8.00
CA MET A 30 -1.21 -20.68 9.17
C MET A 30 -1.98 -21.94 8.76
N ARG A 31 -2.83 -21.84 7.73
CA ARG A 31 -3.53 -23.00 7.17
C ARG A 31 -2.56 -24.03 6.59
N GLY A 32 -1.53 -23.58 5.88
CA GLY A 32 -0.49 -24.47 5.35
C GLY A 32 0.28 -25.20 6.44
N TYR A 33 0.57 -24.54 7.56
CA TYR A 33 1.20 -25.18 8.72
C TYR A 33 0.27 -26.21 9.37
N LEU A 34 -1.02 -25.90 9.54
CA LEU A 34 -2.00 -26.84 10.07
C LEU A 34 -2.08 -28.12 9.23
N HIS A 35 -2.17 -28.01 7.90
CA HIS A 35 -2.20 -29.17 7.01
C HIS A 35 -0.96 -30.07 7.22
N ARG A 36 0.24 -29.49 7.33
CA ARG A 36 1.47 -30.26 7.56
C ARG A 36 1.51 -30.93 8.94
N CYS A 37 0.96 -30.28 9.98
CA CYS A 37 0.87 -30.91 11.30
C CYS A 37 -0.02 -32.16 11.25
N VAL A 38 -1.17 -32.05 10.59
CA VAL A 38 -2.11 -33.18 10.41
C VAL A 38 -1.48 -34.31 9.60
N GLU A 39 -0.85 -34.01 8.47
CA GLU A 39 -0.19 -35.02 7.61
C GLU A 39 0.94 -35.78 8.33
N ASN A 40 1.65 -35.11 9.23
CA ASN A 40 2.78 -35.70 9.95
C ASN A 40 2.40 -36.24 11.34
N ASN A 41 1.10 -36.26 11.70
CA ASN A 41 0.62 -36.60 13.04
C ASN A 41 1.34 -35.82 14.17
N LYS A 42 1.66 -34.55 13.93
CA LYS A 42 2.27 -33.65 14.91
C LYS A 42 1.20 -32.80 15.57
N GLU A 43 1.36 -32.54 16.87
CA GLU A 43 0.50 -31.59 17.57
C GLU A 43 0.60 -30.19 16.96
N PHE A 44 -0.56 -29.55 16.82
CA PHE A 44 -0.64 -28.19 16.29
C PHE A 44 -0.34 -27.18 17.40
N ASN A 45 0.72 -26.40 17.21
CA ASN A 45 1.05 -25.30 18.11
C ASN A 45 0.69 -23.96 17.48
N LEU A 46 -0.29 -23.26 18.05
CA LEU A 46 -0.77 -21.97 17.56
C LEU A 46 0.33 -20.91 17.54
N THR A 47 1.19 -20.86 18.56
CA THR A 47 2.27 -19.88 18.68
C THR A 47 3.29 -20.04 17.55
N LEU A 48 3.57 -21.28 17.13
CA LEU A 48 4.45 -21.56 15.99
C LEU A 48 3.76 -21.27 14.65
N ALA A 49 2.44 -21.41 14.58
CA ALA A 49 1.65 -21.16 13.38
C ALA A 49 1.59 -19.67 13.02
N VAL A 50 1.51 -18.79 14.03
CA VAL A 50 1.36 -17.34 13.83
C VAL A 50 2.71 -16.67 13.59
N LYS A 51 3.06 -16.46 12.32
CA LYS A 51 4.28 -15.76 11.91
C LYS A 51 4.09 -14.23 11.94
N ASN A 52 4.36 -13.62 13.09
CA ASN A 52 4.29 -12.16 13.32
C ASN A 52 5.12 -11.31 12.31
N ASN A 53 6.20 -11.87 11.76
CA ASN A 53 7.07 -11.18 10.82
C ASN A 53 6.37 -10.81 9.50
N ILE A 54 5.34 -11.57 9.08
CA ILE A 54 4.58 -11.30 7.85
C ILE A 54 3.95 -9.91 7.89
N MET A 55 3.34 -9.56 9.03
CA MET A 55 2.70 -8.26 9.24
C MET A 55 3.76 -7.18 9.46
N THR A 56 4.69 -7.42 10.39
CA THR A 56 5.67 -6.41 10.82
C THR A 56 6.60 -5.99 9.69
N ALA A 57 7.25 -6.95 9.01
CA ALA A 57 8.14 -6.65 7.91
C ALA A 57 7.38 -6.15 6.67
N GLY A 58 6.18 -6.70 6.41
CA GLY A 58 5.34 -6.27 5.30
C GLY A 58 4.94 -4.80 5.39
N LEU A 59 4.47 -4.36 6.55
CA LEU A 59 4.10 -2.95 6.78
C LEU A 59 5.32 -2.03 6.74
N ARG A 60 6.42 -2.41 7.42
CA ARG A 60 7.67 -1.63 7.39
C ARG A 60 8.19 -1.43 5.98
N TYR A 61 8.21 -2.48 5.17
CA TYR A 61 8.68 -2.41 3.79
C TYR A 61 7.86 -1.42 2.93
N SER A 62 6.53 -1.55 2.95
CA SER A 62 5.67 -0.67 2.14
C SER A 62 5.80 0.80 2.56
N LEU A 63 5.84 1.06 3.87
CA LEU A 63 5.99 2.43 4.40
C LEU A 63 7.38 3.02 4.12
N ALA A 64 8.45 2.23 4.21
CA ALA A 64 9.81 2.71 4.02
C ALA A 64 10.14 2.96 2.54
N THR A 65 9.66 2.10 1.64
CA THR A 65 10.03 2.15 0.21
C THR A 65 9.04 2.92 -0.64
N GLY A 66 7.81 3.12 -0.16
CA GLY A 66 6.74 3.71 -0.96
C GLY A 66 6.08 2.71 -1.93
N ASN A 67 6.44 1.43 -1.88
CA ASN A 67 5.88 0.37 -2.72
C ASN A 67 4.62 -0.25 -2.08
N TRP A 68 3.45 0.06 -2.65
CA TRP A 68 2.14 -0.44 -2.21
C TRP A 68 1.73 -1.67 -3.03
N GLY A 69 2.08 -2.86 -2.55
CA GLY A 69 1.71 -4.13 -3.17
C GLY A 69 2.65 -5.28 -2.85
N ASP A 70 2.46 -6.41 -3.53
CA ASP A 70 3.34 -7.57 -3.39
C ASP A 70 4.62 -7.36 -4.21
N GLN A 71 5.77 -7.56 -3.56
CA GLN A 71 7.08 -7.42 -4.19
C GLN A 71 7.26 -8.38 -5.37
N LYS A 72 6.59 -9.54 -5.32
CA LYS A 72 6.59 -10.53 -6.41
C LYS A 72 5.87 -10.06 -7.68
N LYS A 73 5.04 -9.01 -7.58
CA LYS A 73 4.31 -8.41 -8.70
C LYS A 73 4.76 -6.97 -8.95
N ALA A 74 6.07 -6.71 -8.87
CA ALA A 74 6.66 -5.37 -8.92
C ALA A 74 6.15 -4.48 -10.07
N ALA A 75 5.85 -5.03 -11.24
CA ALA A 75 5.36 -4.28 -12.40
C ALA A 75 3.96 -3.65 -12.21
N SER A 76 3.14 -4.14 -11.27
CA SER A 76 1.79 -3.60 -10.99
C SER A 76 1.69 -2.90 -9.64
N VAL A 77 2.81 -2.71 -8.95
CA VAL A 77 2.85 -2.07 -7.63
C VAL A 77 2.64 -0.56 -7.78
N LYS A 78 1.76 0.01 -6.95
CA LYS A 78 1.63 1.46 -6.82
C LYS A 78 2.90 1.97 -6.14
N ALA A 79 3.80 2.59 -6.89
CA ALA A 79 5.06 3.13 -6.38
C ALA A 79 4.94 4.59 -5.92
N GLY A 80 5.76 4.99 -4.96
CA GLY A 80 5.89 6.38 -4.51
C GLY A 80 4.74 6.91 -3.66
N VAL A 81 3.97 6.02 -3.02
CA VAL A 81 2.84 6.38 -2.15
C VAL A 81 3.34 6.92 -0.79
N SER A 82 4.35 6.30 -0.20
CA SER A 82 5.08 6.86 0.96
C SER A 82 6.32 7.59 0.48
N GLN A 83 6.59 8.73 1.10
CA GLN A 83 7.72 9.60 0.79
C GLN A 83 8.31 10.14 2.09
N VAL A 84 9.62 10.42 2.08
CA VAL A 84 10.28 11.08 3.20
C VAL A 84 9.74 12.50 3.34
N LEU A 85 9.30 12.86 4.56
CA LEU A 85 8.71 14.16 4.84
C LEU A 85 9.71 15.29 4.54
N ASN A 86 9.22 16.30 3.82
CA ASN A 86 10.02 17.48 3.50
C ASN A 86 9.98 18.46 4.69
N ARG A 87 11.16 18.80 5.21
CA ARG A 87 11.34 19.63 6.41
C ARG A 87 12.16 20.91 6.16
N TYR A 88 12.24 21.39 4.92
CA TYR A 88 13.00 22.62 4.61
C TYR A 88 12.41 23.87 5.27
N THR A 89 11.08 24.00 5.26
CA THR A 89 10.35 25.09 5.92
C THR A 89 9.03 24.57 6.47
N TYR A 90 8.44 25.27 7.43
CA TYR A 90 7.12 24.93 7.96
C TYR A 90 6.05 24.84 6.85
N ALA A 91 6.07 25.80 5.91
CA ALA A 91 5.19 25.79 4.74
C ALA A 91 5.42 24.57 3.84
N SER A 92 6.67 24.16 3.63
CA SER A 92 7.02 22.96 2.86
C SER A 92 6.46 21.69 3.50
N THR A 93 6.56 21.56 4.83
CA THR A 93 6.00 20.43 5.58
C THR A 93 4.48 20.36 5.43
N LEU A 94 3.76 21.48 5.63
CA LEU A 94 2.31 21.52 5.48
C LEU A 94 1.86 21.21 4.05
N SER A 95 2.56 21.77 3.05
CA SER A 95 2.30 21.49 1.64
C SER A 95 2.47 20.01 1.34
N HIS A 96 3.54 19.37 1.83
CA HIS A 96 3.82 17.96 1.58
C HIS A 96 2.70 17.05 2.13
N LEU A 97 2.21 17.32 3.33
CA LEU A 97 1.13 16.53 3.96
C LEU A 97 -0.21 16.57 3.21
N ARG A 98 -0.42 17.56 2.33
CA ARG A 98 -1.67 17.75 1.56
C ARG A 98 -1.58 17.29 0.11
N ARG A 99 -0.45 16.69 -0.31
CA ARG A 99 -0.26 16.24 -1.69
C ARG A 99 -1.08 14.98 -1.98
N THR A 100 -1.54 14.88 -3.22
CA THR A 100 -2.14 13.67 -3.79
C THR A 100 -1.50 13.36 -5.13
N ASN A 101 -1.32 12.08 -5.45
CA ASN A 101 -0.73 11.66 -6.72
C ASN A 101 -1.80 11.08 -7.65
N THR A 102 -1.73 11.45 -8.93
CA THR A 102 -2.52 10.82 -9.99
C THR A 102 -1.70 9.69 -10.60
N PRO A 103 -2.17 8.43 -10.61
CA PRO A 103 -1.42 7.29 -11.15
C PRO A 103 -1.46 7.33 -12.69
N ILE A 104 -0.61 8.16 -13.28
CA ILE A 104 -0.44 8.28 -14.73
C ILE A 104 0.99 7.86 -15.07
N GLY A 105 1.15 7.06 -16.13
CA GLY A 105 2.46 6.68 -16.64
C GLY A 105 3.31 7.91 -16.97
N ARG A 106 4.59 7.89 -16.57
CA ARG A 106 5.50 9.03 -16.76
C ARG A 106 5.79 9.31 -18.24
N ASP A 107 5.71 8.29 -19.08
CA ASP A 107 6.12 8.34 -20.49
C ASP A 107 5.00 8.83 -21.45
N GLY A 108 3.77 8.96 -20.95
CA GLY A 108 2.65 9.43 -21.77
C GLY A 108 2.59 10.96 -21.88
N LYS A 109 2.72 11.49 -23.11
CA LYS A 109 2.40 12.90 -23.47
C LYS A 109 0.89 13.19 -23.47
N ILE A 110 0.11 12.54 -22.61
CA ILE A 110 -1.33 12.74 -22.53
C ILE A 110 -1.58 14.04 -21.76
N ALA A 111 -2.07 15.06 -22.46
CA ALA A 111 -2.26 16.40 -21.91
C ALA A 111 -3.52 16.54 -21.03
N LYS A 112 -4.64 15.90 -21.42
CA LYS A 112 -5.95 16.10 -20.77
C LYS A 112 -5.95 15.94 -19.24
N PRO A 113 -5.34 14.90 -18.65
CA PRO A 113 -5.31 14.73 -17.19
C PRO A 113 -4.41 15.73 -16.44
N ARG A 114 -3.55 16.46 -17.17
CA ARG A 114 -2.61 17.46 -16.63
C ARG A 114 -3.17 18.88 -16.74
N GLN A 115 -4.21 19.09 -17.54
CA GLN A 115 -4.89 20.38 -17.66
C GLN A 115 -5.75 20.67 -16.45
N LEU A 116 -5.83 21.94 -16.06
CA LEU A 116 -6.76 22.40 -15.05
C LEU A 116 -8.19 22.25 -15.57
N HIS A 117 -9.02 21.48 -14.86
CA HIS A 117 -10.43 21.29 -15.17
C HIS A 117 -11.29 22.15 -14.25
N ASN A 118 -12.41 22.70 -14.73
CA ASN A 118 -13.25 23.62 -13.97
C ASN A 118 -13.77 23.04 -12.64
N SER A 119 -13.98 21.72 -12.57
CA SER A 119 -14.42 21.06 -11.32
C SER A 119 -13.34 20.90 -10.24
N HIS A 120 -12.17 21.53 -10.41
CA HIS A 120 -11.21 21.75 -9.32
C HIS A 120 -11.50 23.05 -8.54
N TRP A 121 -12.48 23.86 -8.96
CA TRP A 121 -12.86 25.06 -8.23
C TRP A 121 -13.42 24.72 -6.84
N GLY A 122 -12.81 25.31 -5.81
CA GLY A 122 -13.06 25.01 -4.38
C GLY A 122 -11.91 24.24 -3.75
#